data_AF-A0A850NVC7-F1
#
_entry.id   AF-A0A850NVC7-F1
#
_cell.length_a   1.000
_cell.length_b   1.000
_cell.length_c   1.000
_cell.angle_alpha   90.00
_cell.angle_beta   90.00
_cell.angle_gamma   90.00
#
_symmetry.space_group_name_H-M   'P 1'
#
loop_
_entity.id
_entity.type
_entity.pdbx_description
1 polymer ?
#
loop_
_entity_poly.entity_id
_entity_poly.type
_entity_poly.pdbx_seq_one_letter_code
_entity_poly.pdbx_strand_id
1 'polypeptide(L)' 'ARLFIEVAAGNGPAIALYRGCGFVEVGRRRRYYPDGDDALVMVLSLSAGC' A
#
# COMPACT_ATOMS: atom_id res chain seq x y z
N ALA A 1 11.00 4.68 11.86
CA ALA A 1 11.27 3.79 10.69
C ALA A 1 10.10 3.89 9.70
N ARG A 2 10.20 3.35 8.49
CA ARG A 2 9.08 3.31 7.52
C ARG A 2 8.92 1.91 6.97
N LEU A 3 7.67 1.46 6.83
CA LEU A 3 7.30 0.20 6.19
C LEU A 3 6.58 0.50 4.88
N PHE A 4 7.00 -0.14 3.80
CA PHE A 4 6.39 -0.02 2.48
C PHE A 4 5.74 -1.32 2.07
N ILE A 5 4.58 -1.23 1.41
CA ILE A 5 3.88 -2.35 0.81
C ILE A 5 3.40 -1.98 -0.59
N GLU A 6 3.18 -3.00 -1.40
CA GLU A 6 2.54 -2.89 -2.72
C GLU A 6 1.25 -3.70 -2.69
N VAL A 7 0.14 -3.10 -3.12
CA VAL A 7 -1.18 -3.75 -3.16
C VAL A 7 -1.82 -3.52 -4.52
N ALA A 8 -2.45 -4.55 -5.08
CA ALA A 8 -3.23 -4.45 -6.32
C ALA A 8 -4.28 -3.33 -6.21
N ALA A 9 -4.35 -2.45 -7.21
CA ALA A 9 -5.23 -1.30 -7.21
C ALA A 9 -6.71 -1.71 -7.20
N GLY A 10 -7.04 -2.88 -7.75
CA GLY A 10 -8.37 -3.48 -7.67
C GLY A 10 -8.70 -4.15 -6.33
N ASN A 11 -7.72 -4.34 -5.42
CA ASN A 11 -7.93 -5.02 -4.13
C ASN A 11 -8.47 -4.06 -3.06
N GLY A 12 -9.72 -3.62 -3.26
CA GLY A 12 -10.44 -2.72 -2.35
C GLY A 12 -10.42 -3.14 -0.87
N PRO A 13 -10.67 -4.42 -0.52
CA PRO A 13 -10.61 -4.88 0.86
C PRO A 13 -9.23 -4.68 1.52
N ALA A 14 -8.14 -5.03 0.85
CA ALA A 14 -6.79 -4.84 1.38
C ALA A 14 -6.44 -3.35 1.51
N ILE A 15 -6.79 -2.53 0.53
CA ILE A 15 -6.58 -1.07 0.58
C ILE A 15 -7.31 -0.46 1.78
N ALA A 16 -8.56 -0.85 2.03
CA ALA A 16 -9.33 -0.38 3.18
C ALA A 16 -8.68 -0.79 4.51
N LEU A 17 -8.23 -2.05 4.62
CA LEU A 17 -7.48 -2.54 5.79
C LEU A 17 -6.23 -1.71 6.04
N TYR A 18 -5.38 -1.52 5.03
CA TYR A 18 -4.12 -0.80 5.18
C TYR A 18 -4.34 0.68 5.54
N ARG A 19 -5.33 1.34 4.94
CA ARG A 19 -5.74 2.69 5.34
C ARG A 19 -6.17 2.73 6.81
N GLY A 20 -6.92 1.73 7.27
CA GLY A 20 -7.31 1.59 8.68
C GLY A 20 -6.12 1.42 9.63
N CYS A 21 -5.04 0.78 9.17
CA CYS A 21 -3.77 0.67 9.91
C CYS A 21 -2.88 1.94 9.83
N GLY A 22 -3.31 2.99 9.12
CA GLY A 22 -2.55 4.23 8.98
C GLY A 22 -1.58 4.28 7.81
N PHE A 23 -1.66 3.33 6.87
CA PHE A 23 -0.91 3.42 5.62
C PHE A 23 -1.49 4.50 4.70
N VAL A 24 -0.61 5.20 3.99
CA VAL A 24 -0.97 6.20 2.97
C VAL A 24 -0.35 5.83 1.62
N GLU A 25 -1.08 6.08 0.53
CA GLU A 25 -0.57 5.90 -0.83
C GLU A 25 0.51 6.95 -1.14
N VAL A 26 1.65 6.51 -1.65
CA VAL A 26 2.79 7.36 -2.02
C VAL A 26 3.23 7.18 -3.47
N GLY A 27 2.61 6.27 -4.19
CA GLY A 27 2.90 6.05 -5.60
C GLY A 27 2.09 4.94 -6.21
N ARG A 28 2.29 4.75 -7.52
CA ARG A 28 1.63 3.72 -8.31
C ARG A 28 2.58 3.15 -9.34
N ARG A 29 2.66 1.82 -9.41
CA ARG A 29 3.39 1.07 -10.44
C ARG A 29 2.39 0.55 -11.45
N ARG A 30 2.51 1.00 -12.70
CA ARG A 30 1.58 0.63 -13.77
C ARG A 30 1.78 -0.82 -14.21
N ARG A 31 0.69 -1.57 -14.41
CA ARG A 31 0.69 -2.96 -14.92
C ARG A 31 1.71 -3.84 -14.20
N TYR A 32 1.68 -3.80 -12.88
CA TYR A 32 2.66 -4.49 -12.03
C TYR A 32 2.33 -5.97 -11.87
N TYR A 33 1.03 -6.30 -11.75
CA TYR A 33 0.59 -7.68 -11.62
C TYR A 33 0.40 -8.34 -13.01
N PRO A 34 0.53 -9.68 -13.12
CA PRO A 34 0.43 -10.39 -14.40
C PRO A 34 -0.91 -10.24 -15.13
N ASP A 35 -1.99 -9.96 -14.39
CA ASP A 35 -3.32 -9.66 -14.92
C ASP A 35 -3.44 -8.24 -15.50
N GLY A 36 -2.36 -7.45 -15.41
CA GLY A 36 -2.30 -6.07 -15.88
C GLY A 36 -2.74 -5.04 -14.85
N ASP A 37 -3.08 -5.44 -13.62
CA ASP A 37 -3.46 -4.50 -12.58
C ASP A 37 -2.26 -3.65 -12.12
N ASP A 38 -2.56 -2.43 -11.71
CA ASP A 38 -1.57 -1.52 -11.13
C ASP A 38 -1.29 -1.93 -9.67
N ALA A 39 -0.09 -1.66 -9.18
CA ALA A 39 0.20 -1.69 -7.75
C ALA A 39 0.17 -0.29 -7.16
N LEU A 40 -0.59 -0.10 -6.09
CA LEU A 40 -0.46 1.07 -5.22
C LEU A 40 0.70 0.82 -4.25
N VAL A 41 1.64 1.76 -4.20
CA VAL A 41 2.70 1.76 -3.20
C VAL A 41 2.18 2.53 -1.99
N MET A 42 2.12 1.87 -0.84
CA MET A 42 1.67 2.49 0.40
C MET A 42 2.77 2.48 1.46
N VAL A 43 2.79 3.47 2.35
CA VAL A 43 3.77 3.60 3.43
C VAL A 43 3.10 3.78 4.78
N LEU A 44 3.67 3.16 5.81
CA LEU A 44 3.37 3.41 7.22
C LEU A 44 4.62 3.97 7.91
N SER A 45 4.46 5.11 8.59
CA SER A 45 5.49 5.67 9.46
C SER A 45 5.45 4.96 10.82
N LEU A 46 6.50 4.23 11.15
CA LEU A 46 6.64 3.54 12.42
C LEU A 46 7.35 4.47 13.41
N SER A 47 6.64 4.89 14.45
CA SER A 47 7.26 5.43 15.67
C SER A 47 7.80 4.27 16.50
N ALA A 48 9.05 4.38 16.97
CA ALA A 48 9.50 3.50 18.05
C ALA A 48 8.70 3.87 19.30
N GLY A 49 8.06 2.89 19.93
CA GLY A 49 7.45 3.08 21.25
C GLY A 49 8.52 3.52 22.25
N CYS A 50 8.16 4.47 23.10
CA CYS A 50 9.01 5.07 24.13
C CYS A 50 9.56 4.05 25.13
#